data_AF-A0A0P4VU88-F1
#
_entry.id   AF-A0A0P4VU88-F1
#
_cell.length_a   1.000
_cell.length_b   1.000
_cell.length_c   1.000
_cell.angle_alpha   90.00
_cell.angle_beta   90.00
_cell.angle_gamma   90.00
#
_symmetry.space_group_name_H-M   'P 1'
#
loop_
_entity.id
_entity.type
_entity.pdbx_description
1 polymer ?
#
loop_
_entity_poly.entity_id
_entity_poly.type
_entity_poly.pdbx_seq_one_letter_code
_entity_poly.pdbx_strand_id
1 'polypeptide(L)'
;MLPNVGYITGRLRDARNVTGRIREAGRIHIRRVEEVSETLREPGIITGYRHENCSVLQAIASLFNATNETVNFWTHFLAAVYFAWLAVSLSSILPLFGDVYLHPLTCYLVAACCYPLTSCLAHAFSCLSITATHICFFVDYLAISMYSWAVAYLYFSYCFPPHLRDTWFAAIFLPVAAANSVVATLCASHSRFIRDPLLQKALRVAAFVVPYVWDSIPLLVWLRTCEEASCGESRLYHLSQFACVVVASFFYGSHFPERLAPGRFDYLGHSHNMLHVFSILATNEQLRAVLLDLRRRRQELHAAAWLPSPAWATRATPLLLLANLAIVLVFTRRLARPHANQGTVGNHTPSQPAGNTHMPTQPSVTTHTPIQLLPVNTHTPTQSSSNTHTPSQSPVGTPTISHAHTGHLKVQ
;
A
#
# COMPACT_ATOMS: atom_id res chain seq x y z
N MET A 1 -34.54 -39.06 -24.03
CA MET A 1 -34.58 -37.99 -25.05
C MET A 1 -33.16 -37.51 -25.29
N LEU A 2 -32.62 -37.71 -26.50
CA LEU A 2 -31.33 -37.14 -26.89
C LEU A 2 -31.49 -35.62 -27.08
N PRO A 3 -30.54 -34.78 -26.61
CA PRO A 3 -30.60 -33.35 -26.84
C PRO A 3 -30.66 -33.05 -28.34
N ASN A 4 -31.54 -32.12 -28.73
CA ASN A 4 -31.72 -31.71 -30.12
C ASN A 4 -30.36 -31.23 -30.71
N VAL A 5 -30.01 -31.69 -31.90
CA VAL A 5 -28.77 -31.31 -32.60
C VAL A 5 -28.63 -29.78 -32.73
N GLY A 6 -29.75 -29.06 -32.85
CA GLY A 6 -29.78 -27.59 -32.82
C GLY A 6 -29.30 -26.98 -31.49
N TYR A 7 -29.60 -27.63 -30.36
CA TYR A 7 -29.14 -27.21 -29.04
C TYR A 7 -27.62 -27.41 -28.88
N ILE A 8 -27.11 -28.57 -29.30
CA ILE A 8 -25.68 -28.89 -29.22
C ILE A 8 -24.85 -27.96 -30.12
N THR A 9 -25.31 -27.75 -31.37
CA THR A 9 -24.62 -26.85 -32.32
C THR A 9 -24.64 -25.39 -31.88
N GLY A 10 -25.73 -24.93 -31.26
CA GLY A 10 -25.81 -23.62 -30.61
C GLY A 10 -24.76 -23.45 -29.50
N ARG A 11 -24.69 -24.41 -28.57
CA ARG A 11 -23.71 -24.40 -27.47
C ARG A 11 -22.26 -24.43 -27.96
N LEU A 12 -21.97 -25.17 -29.03
CA LEU A 12 -20.63 -25.21 -29.63
C LEU A 12 -20.25 -23.88 -30.29
N ARG A 13 -21.21 -23.21 -30.93
CA ARG A 13 -21.01 -21.86 -31.50
C ARG A 13 -20.74 -20.85 -30.40
N ASP A 14 -21.51 -20.88 -29.32
CA ASP A 14 -21.32 -20.00 -28.16
C ASP A 14 -19.94 -20.23 -27.52
N ALA A 15 -19.55 -21.49 -27.33
CA ALA A 15 -18.24 -21.84 -26.81
C ALA A 15 -17.10 -21.32 -27.71
N ARG A 16 -17.23 -21.45 -29.05
CA ARG A 16 -16.25 -20.94 -30.01
C ARG A 16 -16.17 -19.41 -29.97
N ASN A 17 -17.30 -18.72 -29.83
CA ASN A 17 -17.36 -17.26 -29.72
C ASN A 17 -16.70 -16.76 -28.42
N VAL A 18 -16.99 -17.42 -27.29
CA VAL A 18 -16.33 -17.14 -26.00
C VAL A 18 -14.82 -17.37 -26.12
N THR A 19 -14.41 -18.48 -26.73
CA THR A 19 -12.99 -18.81 -26.94
C THR A 19 -12.29 -17.77 -27.81
N GLY A 20 -12.95 -17.31 -28.89
CA GLY A 20 -12.45 -16.24 -29.74
C GLY A 20 -12.24 -14.94 -28.97
N ARG A 21 -13.23 -14.53 -28.16
CA ARG A 21 -13.14 -13.35 -27.29
C ARG A 21 -12.02 -13.44 -26.26
N ILE A 22 -11.82 -14.60 -25.64
CA ILE A 22 -10.72 -14.83 -24.68
C ILE A 22 -9.38 -14.70 -25.39
N ARG A 23 -9.24 -15.30 -26.58
CA ARG A 23 -8.00 -15.24 -27.38
C ARG A 23 -7.68 -13.81 -27.80
N GLU A 24 -8.69 -13.04 -28.19
CA GLU A 24 -8.54 -11.63 -28.54
C GLU A 24 -8.20 -10.78 -27.31
N ALA A 25 -8.89 -11.01 -26.19
CA ALA A 25 -8.59 -10.33 -24.93
C ALA A 25 -7.18 -10.62 -24.40
N GLY A 26 -6.65 -11.81 -24.68
CA GLY A 26 -5.27 -12.19 -24.33
C GLY A 26 -4.19 -11.52 -25.21
N ARG A 27 -4.56 -10.88 -26.33
CA ARG A 27 -3.63 -10.04 -27.10
C ARG A 27 -3.54 -8.66 -26.47
N ILE A 28 -2.82 -8.56 -25.37
CA ILE A 28 -2.60 -7.30 -24.67
C ILE A 28 -1.52 -6.50 -25.40
N HIS A 29 -1.88 -5.29 -25.83
CA HIS A 29 -0.94 -4.33 -26.39
C HIS A 29 -0.37 -3.48 -25.26
N ILE A 30 0.92 -3.68 -24.97
CA ILE A 30 1.65 -2.92 -23.96
C ILE A 30 1.94 -1.52 -24.49
N ARG A 31 1.68 -0.52 -23.65
CA ARG A 31 1.89 0.89 -23.95
C ARG A 31 3.16 1.40 -23.28
N ARG A 32 3.77 2.39 -23.92
CA ARG A 32 4.82 3.20 -23.29
C ARG A 32 4.22 4.40 -22.57
N VAL A 33 4.99 4.99 -21.67
CA VAL A 33 4.60 6.12 -20.84
C VAL A 33 4.10 7.32 -21.65
N GLU A 34 4.63 7.54 -22.86
CA GLU A 34 4.23 8.64 -23.74
C GLU A 34 2.83 8.45 -24.34
N GLU A 35 2.33 7.21 -24.39
CA GLU A 35 1.04 6.83 -24.98
C GLU A 35 -0.11 6.79 -23.97
N VAL A 36 0.19 7.08 -22.69
CA VAL A 36 -0.76 6.96 -21.56
C VAL A 36 -0.99 8.33 -20.93
N SER A 37 -2.21 8.56 -20.47
CA SER A 37 -2.64 9.76 -19.74
C SER A 37 -1.75 10.03 -18.54
N GLU A 38 -1.40 11.30 -18.31
CA GLU A 38 -0.49 11.72 -17.24
C GLU A 38 -0.93 11.25 -15.85
N THR A 39 -2.23 11.16 -15.61
CA THR A 39 -2.83 10.73 -14.34
C THR A 39 -2.60 9.26 -13.98
N LEU A 40 -2.16 8.45 -14.96
CA LEU A 40 -1.89 7.02 -14.82
C LEU A 40 -0.39 6.69 -14.88
N ARG A 41 0.47 7.69 -15.11
CA ARG A 41 1.92 7.51 -15.19
C ARG A 41 2.51 7.33 -13.79
N GLU A 42 3.54 6.50 -13.71
CA GLU A 42 4.25 6.17 -12.47
C GLU A 42 5.72 6.58 -12.62
N PRO A 43 6.34 7.18 -11.59
CA PRO A 43 7.73 7.63 -11.67
C PRO A 43 8.69 6.48 -11.99
N GLY A 44 9.58 6.68 -12.97
CA GLY A 44 10.62 5.71 -13.34
C GLY A 44 10.14 4.54 -14.21
N ILE A 45 8.84 4.43 -14.49
CA ILE A 45 8.25 3.39 -15.34
C ILE A 45 8.11 3.90 -16.77
N ILE A 46 8.66 3.19 -17.75
CA ILE A 46 8.73 3.65 -19.15
C ILE A 46 7.81 2.84 -20.08
N THR A 47 7.67 1.55 -19.84
CA THR A 47 6.81 0.61 -20.58
C THR A 47 6.03 -0.28 -19.61
N GLY A 48 5.25 -1.22 -20.14
CA GLY A 48 4.48 -2.18 -19.35
C GLY A 48 3.05 -1.71 -19.04
N TYR A 49 2.67 -0.50 -19.46
CA TYR A 49 1.32 0.01 -19.24
C TYR A 49 0.28 -0.76 -20.05
N ARG A 50 -0.91 -0.90 -19.45
CA ARG A 50 -2.08 -1.47 -20.13
C ARG A 50 -2.81 -0.39 -20.92
N HIS A 51 -3.53 -0.82 -21.95
CA HIS A 51 -4.39 0.06 -22.74
C HIS A 51 -5.48 0.71 -21.87
N GLU A 52 -5.79 1.97 -22.09
CA GLU A 52 -6.88 2.66 -21.39
C GLU A 52 -8.24 2.21 -21.93
N ASN A 53 -9.29 2.21 -21.12
CA ASN A 53 -10.63 1.79 -21.56
C ASN A 53 -10.71 0.33 -22.00
N CYS A 54 -9.97 -0.55 -21.32
CA CYS A 54 -10.10 -1.99 -21.50
C CYS A 54 -11.49 -2.49 -21.10
N SER A 55 -11.96 -3.54 -21.78
CA SER A 55 -13.07 -4.34 -21.27
C SER A 55 -12.66 -5.11 -20.02
N VAL A 56 -13.63 -5.51 -19.20
CA VAL A 56 -13.39 -6.36 -18.01
C VAL A 56 -12.65 -7.64 -18.37
N LEU A 57 -12.98 -8.26 -19.51
CA LEU A 57 -12.32 -9.48 -19.95
C LEU A 57 -10.85 -9.25 -20.30
N GLN A 58 -10.52 -8.12 -20.96
CA GLN A 58 -9.13 -7.73 -21.24
C GLN A 58 -8.36 -7.41 -19.95
N ALA A 59 -8.99 -6.73 -18.99
CA ALA A 59 -8.40 -6.44 -17.69
C ALA A 59 -8.04 -7.75 -16.95
N ILE A 60 -8.97 -8.70 -16.89
CA ILE A 60 -8.74 -10.01 -16.27
C ILE A 60 -7.66 -10.80 -17.02
N ALA A 61 -7.71 -10.83 -18.36
CA ALA A 61 -6.69 -11.51 -19.16
C ALA A 61 -5.29 -10.91 -18.90
N SER A 62 -5.20 -9.59 -18.72
CA SER A 62 -3.93 -8.89 -18.47
C SER A 62 -3.22 -9.27 -17.18
N LEU A 63 -3.95 -9.83 -16.20
CA LEU A 63 -3.38 -10.30 -14.94
C LEU A 63 -2.39 -11.45 -15.13
N PHE A 64 -2.45 -12.15 -16.26
CA PHE A 64 -1.58 -13.28 -16.60
C PHE A 64 -0.49 -12.92 -17.61
N ASN A 65 -0.32 -11.62 -17.91
CA ASN A 65 0.71 -11.12 -18.81
C ASN A 65 1.66 -10.20 -18.05
N ALA A 66 2.88 -10.01 -18.55
CA ALA A 66 3.81 -9.05 -17.97
C ALA A 66 3.34 -7.63 -18.25
N THR A 67 2.85 -6.95 -17.21
CA THR A 67 2.48 -5.52 -17.21
C THR A 67 3.10 -4.88 -15.97
N ASN A 68 3.12 -3.55 -15.91
CA ASN A 68 3.59 -2.82 -14.73
C ASN A 68 2.72 -3.05 -13.48
N GLU A 69 1.55 -3.67 -13.64
CA GLU A 69 0.55 -3.88 -12.59
C GLU A 69 0.41 -5.34 -12.18
N THR A 70 1.06 -6.25 -12.90
CA THR A 70 0.92 -7.70 -12.70
C THR A 70 1.40 -8.12 -11.33
N VAL A 71 2.59 -7.68 -10.93
CA VAL A 71 3.14 -7.99 -9.60
C VAL A 71 2.36 -7.30 -8.50
N ASN A 72 1.90 -6.05 -8.72
CA ASN A 72 1.03 -5.34 -7.78
C ASN A 72 -0.27 -6.11 -7.49
N PHE A 73 -0.90 -6.66 -8.54
CA PHE A 73 -2.06 -7.53 -8.42
C PHE A 73 -1.74 -8.81 -7.64
N TRP A 74 -0.75 -9.60 -8.09
CA TRP A 74 -0.52 -10.94 -7.55
C TRP A 74 -0.02 -10.93 -6.10
N THR A 75 0.82 -9.97 -5.73
CA THR A 75 1.32 -9.84 -4.34
C THR A 75 0.19 -9.68 -3.34
N HIS A 76 -0.79 -8.82 -3.65
CA HIS A 76 -1.95 -8.60 -2.79
C HIS A 76 -3.06 -9.64 -2.97
N PHE A 77 -3.29 -10.17 -4.18
CA PHE A 77 -4.27 -11.23 -4.39
C PHE A 77 -3.91 -12.50 -3.59
N LEU A 78 -2.64 -12.93 -3.67
CA LEU A 78 -2.16 -14.08 -2.89
C LEU A 78 -2.24 -13.83 -1.39
N ALA A 79 -1.94 -12.61 -0.94
CA ALA A 79 -2.08 -12.23 0.46
C ALA A 79 -3.54 -12.28 0.93
N ALA A 80 -4.48 -11.77 0.12
CA ALA A 80 -5.91 -11.83 0.43
C ALA A 80 -6.40 -13.28 0.58
N VAL A 81 -5.96 -14.18 -0.31
CA VAL A 81 -6.26 -15.61 -0.21
C VAL A 81 -5.63 -16.22 1.05
N TYR A 82 -4.38 -15.88 1.35
CA TYR A 82 -3.66 -16.36 2.53
C TYR A 82 -4.36 -15.93 3.83
N PHE A 83 -4.68 -14.64 4.00
CA PHE A 83 -5.36 -14.14 5.18
C PHE A 83 -6.79 -14.65 5.29
N ALA A 84 -7.49 -14.86 4.18
CA ALA A 84 -8.82 -15.49 4.18
C ALA A 84 -8.74 -16.94 4.67
N TRP A 85 -7.79 -17.73 4.17
CA TRP A 85 -7.53 -19.08 4.66
C TRP A 85 -7.20 -19.08 6.15
N LEU A 86 -6.35 -18.15 6.61
CA LEU A 86 -5.97 -18.05 8.01
C LEU A 86 -7.15 -17.64 8.89
N ALA A 87 -7.98 -16.69 8.46
CA ALA A 87 -9.18 -16.27 9.18
C ALA A 87 -10.19 -17.43 9.32
N VAL A 88 -10.42 -18.20 8.25
CA VAL A 88 -11.25 -19.41 8.30
C VAL A 88 -10.65 -20.44 9.26
N SER A 89 -9.35 -20.68 9.17
CA SER A 89 -8.64 -21.62 10.05
C SER A 89 -8.69 -21.21 11.52
N LEU A 90 -8.57 -19.92 11.83
CA LEU A 90 -8.73 -19.42 13.19
C LEU A 90 -10.20 -19.50 13.66
N SER A 91 -11.16 -19.26 12.78
CA SER A 91 -12.60 -19.34 13.11
C SER A 91 -13.06 -20.75 13.46
N SER A 92 -12.37 -21.80 13.00
CA SER A 92 -12.70 -23.18 13.33
C SER A 92 -12.18 -23.61 14.70
N ILE A 93 -11.23 -22.87 15.28
CA ILE A 93 -10.62 -23.16 16.59
C ILE A 93 -10.95 -22.11 17.67
N LEU A 94 -11.33 -20.90 17.28
CA LEU A 94 -11.65 -19.79 18.18
C LEU A 94 -13.08 -19.28 17.92
N PRO A 95 -13.85 -18.93 18.96
CA PRO A 95 -15.19 -18.34 18.82
C PRO A 95 -15.10 -16.85 18.43
N LEU A 96 -14.52 -16.55 17.27
CA LEU A 96 -14.19 -15.18 16.81
C LEU A 96 -15.37 -14.19 16.90
N PHE A 97 -16.60 -14.67 16.68
CA PHE A 97 -17.83 -13.86 16.75
C PHE A 97 -18.65 -14.10 18.02
N GLY A 98 -18.33 -15.16 18.78
CA GLY A 98 -19.06 -15.54 20.00
C GLY A 98 -18.45 -14.99 21.29
N ASP A 99 -17.18 -14.55 21.24
CA ASP A 99 -16.44 -14.03 22.38
C ASP A 99 -16.04 -12.57 22.13
N VAL A 100 -16.56 -11.66 22.96
CA VAL A 100 -16.26 -10.22 22.90
C VAL A 100 -14.76 -9.96 23.06
N TYR A 101 -14.04 -10.81 23.81
CA TYR A 101 -12.58 -10.73 23.94
C TYR A 101 -11.88 -10.84 22.58
N LEU A 102 -12.46 -11.55 21.61
CA LEU A 102 -11.89 -11.80 20.29
C LEU A 102 -12.36 -10.82 19.21
N HIS A 103 -13.33 -9.95 19.49
CA HIS A 103 -13.80 -8.93 18.54
C HIS A 103 -12.68 -8.06 17.93
N PRO A 104 -11.65 -7.59 18.69
CA PRO A 104 -10.52 -6.87 18.11
C PRO A 104 -9.77 -7.71 17.07
N LEU A 105 -9.49 -8.99 17.38
CA LEU A 105 -8.86 -9.92 16.43
C LEU A 105 -9.75 -10.15 15.20
N THR A 106 -11.05 -10.31 15.39
CA THR A 106 -12.01 -10.49 14.28
C THR A 106 -12.03 -9.27 13.35
N CYS A 107 -12.08 -8.06 13.91
CA CYS A 107 -11.98 -6.82 13.13
C CYS A 107 -10.68 -6.76 12.34
N TYR A 108 -9.56 -7.13 12.98
CA TYR A 108 -8.25 -7.17 12.35
C TYR A 108 -8.18 -8.19 11.20
N LEU A 109 -8.64 -9.42 11.41
CA LEU A 109 -8.63 -10.47 10.38
C LEU A 109 -9.49 -10.08 9.17
N VAL A 110 -10.69 -9.51 9.39
CA VAL A 110 -11.52 -8.99 8.30
C VAL A 110 -10.78 -7.90 7.54
N ALA A 111 -10.17 -6.93 8.23
CA ALA A 111 -9.43 -5.87 7.58
C ALA A 111 -8.18 -6.37 6.83
N ALA A 112 -7.45 -7.34 7.39
CA ALA A 112 -6.29 -7.99 6.78
C ALA A 112 -6.64 -8.82 5.53
N CYS A 113 -7.89 -9.28 5.41
CA CYS A 113 -8.42 -9.84 4.16
C CYS A 113 -8.84 -8.73 3.17
N CYS A 114 -9.53 -7.71 3.66
CA CYS A 114 -10.15 -6.70 2.83
C CYS A 114 -9.15 -5.76 2.16
N TYR A 115 -8.16 -5.21 2.87
CA TYR A 115 -7.25 -4.23 2.27
C TYR A 115 -6.41 -4.80 1.10
N PRO A 116 -5.83 -6.01 1.17
CA PRO A 116 -5.11 -6.54 0.01
C PRO A 116 -6.08 -6.91 -1.12
N LEU A 117 -7.30 -7.36 -0.80
CA LEU A 117 -8.33 -7.65 -1.81
C LEU A 117 -8.74 -6.38 -2.57
N THR A 118 -9.06 -5.29 -1.88
CA THR A 118 -9.45 -4.03 -2.54
C THR A 118 -8.30 -3.44 -3.34
N SER A 119 -7.08 -3.55 -2.82
CA SER A 119 -5.88 -3.09 -3.51
C SER A 119 -5.61 -3.88 -4.79
N CYS A 120 -5.66 -5.22 -4.74
CA CYS A 120 -5.46 -6.02 -5.95
C CYS A 120 -6.57 -5.76 -6.98
N LEU A 121 -7.83 -5.56 -6.56
CA LEU A 121 -8.91 -5.19 -7.48
C LEU A 121 -8.70 -3.79 -8.09
N ALA A 122 -8.16 -2.83 -7.33
CA ALA A 122 -7.82 -1.52 -7.86
C ALA A 122 -6.76 -1.59 -8.96
N HIS A 123 -5.70 -2.37 -8.74
CA HIS A 123 -4.70 -2.62 -9.77
C HIS A 123 -5.25 -3.47 -10.93
N ALA A 124 -6.14 -4.44 -10.68
CA ALA A 124 -6.74 -5.22 -11.76
C ALA A 124 -7.58 -4.34 -12.70
N PHE A 125 -8.34 -3.38 -12.14
CA PHE A 125 -9.32 -2.60 -12.88
C PHE A 125 -8.92 -1.15 -13.18
N SER A 126 -7.69 -0.73 -12.85
CA SER A 126 -7.15 0.60 -13.19
C SER A 126 -7.00 0.86 -14.70
N CYS A 127 -7.27 -0.13 -15.56
CA CYS A 127 -7.29 0.03 -17.01
C CYS A 127 -8.69 0.14 -17.62
N LEU A 128 -9.77 0.01 -16.84
CA LEU A 128 -11.15 0.00 -17.36
C LEU A 128 -11.64 1.38 -17.83
N SER A 129 -11.25 2.43 -17.10
CA SER A 129 -11.45 3.85 -17.44
C SER A 129 -10.80 4.70 -16.35
N ILE A 130 -10.57 5.98 -16.62
CA ILE A 130 -10.09 6.93 -15.60
C ILE A 130 -11.04 6.97 -14.40
N THR A 131 -12.36 7.04 -14.64
CA THR A 131 -13.37 7.05 -13.57
C THR A 131 -13.33 5.77 -12.73
N ALA A 132 -13.29 4.60 -13.36
CA ALA A 132 -13.20 3.33 -12.64
C ALA A 132 -11.91 3.26 -11.79
N THR A 133 -10.80 3.76 -12.32
CA THR A 133 -9.52 3.84 -11.61
C THR A 133 -9.65 4.63 -10.32
N HIS A 134 -10.22 5.85 -10.38
CA HIS A 134 -10.42 6.66 -9.18
C HIS A 134 -11.32 5.97 -8.16
N ILE A 135 -12.45 5.38 -8.60
CA ILE A 135 -13.38 4.70 -7.70
C ILE A 135 -12.70 3.52 -7.00
N CYS A 136 -11.97 2.67 -7.74
CA CYS A 136 -11.31 1.53 -7.13
C CYS A 136 -10.24 1.97 -6.11
N PHE A 137 -9.48 3.02 -6.42
CA PHE A 137 -8.51 3.56 -5.46
C PHE A 137 -9.16 4.25 -4.25
N PHE A 138 -10.36 4.84 -4.37
CA PHE A 138 -11.09 5.35 -3.19
C PHE A 138 -11.49 4.21 -2.26
N VAL A 139 -11.93 3.08 -2.81
CA VAL A 139 -12.25 1.87 -2.03
C VAL A 139 -10.98 1.28 -1.40
N ASP A 140 -9.86 1.31 -2.12
CA ASP A 140 -8.56 0.89 -1.59
C ASP A 140 -8.13 1.75 -0.38
N TYR A 141 -8.21 3.08 -0.50
CA TYR A 141 -7.89 3.99 0.60
C TYR A 141 -8.79 3.80 1.83
N LEU A 142 -10.08 3.53 1.61
CA LEU A 142 -11.01 3.17 2.67
C LEU A 142 -10.54 1.91 3.39
N ALA A 143 -10.15 0.88 2.65
CA ALA A 143 -9.76 -0.39 3.24
C ALA A 143 -8.47 -0.28 4.07
N ILE A 144 -7.48 0.49 3.59
CA ILE A 144 -6.26 0.80 4.34
C ILE A 144 -6.61 1.57 5.63
N SER A 145 -7.54 2.53 5.56
CA SER A 145 -7.97 3.32 6.72
C SER A 145 -8.75 2.47 7.75
N MET A 146 -9.54 1.49 7.28
CA MET A 146 -10.20 0.52 8.14
C MET A 146 -9.21 -0.49 8.75
N TYR A 147 -8.14 -0.83 8.04
CA TYR A 147 -7.06 -1.64 8.59
C TYR A 147 -6.31 -0.92 9.70
N SER A 148 -5.98 0.37 9.55
CA SER A 148 -5.41 1.19 10.65
C SER A 148 -6.34 1.22 11.87
N TRP A 149 -7.65 1.45 11.68
CA TRP A 149 -8.62 1.33 12.78
C TRP A 149 -8.57 -0.03 13.48
N ALA A 150 -8.53 -1.11 12.71
CA ALA A 150 -8.50 -2.46 13.26
C ALA A 150 -7.20 -2.72 14.05
N VAL A 151 -6.06 -2.22 13.57
CA VAL A 151 -4.77 -2.25 14.27
C VAL A 151 -4.83 -1.45 15.57
N ALA A 152 -5.37 -0.23 15.56
CA ALA A 152 -5.53 0.56 16.78
C ALA A 152 -6.39 -0.19 17.81
N TYR A 153 -7.53 -0.72 17.38
CA TYR A 153 -8.42 -1.47 18.26
C TYR A 153 -7.74 -2.73 18.84
N LEU A 154 -6.96 -3.41 18.01
CA LEU A 154 -6.18 -4.58 18.38
C LEU A 154 -5.09 -4.24 19.42
N TYR A 155 -4.31 -3.18 19.19
CA TYR A 155 -3.26 -2.74 20.09
C TYR A 155 -3.80 -2.17 21.39
N PHE A 156 -4.90 -1.43 21.36
CA PHE A 156 -5.60 -1.01 22.56
C PHE A 156 -6.02 -2.22 23.39
N SER A 157 -6.57 -3.25 22.75
CA SER A 157 -7.08 -4.42 23.46
C SER A 157 -5.97 -5.30 24.03
N TYR A 158 -4.91 -5.57 23.27
CA TYR A 158 -3.94 -6.62 23.62
C TYR A 158 -2.52 -6.11 23.88
N CYS A 159 -2.15 -4.91 23.44
CA CYS A 159 -0.77 -4.41 23.53
C CYS A 159 -0.63 -3.18 24.44
N PHE A 160 -1.73 -2.61 24.94
CA PHE A 160 -1.70 -1.37 25.71
C PHE A 160 -0.94 -1.52 27.04
N PRO A 161 0.02 -0.64 27.37
CA PRO A 161 0.82 -0.74 28.60
C PRO A 161 -0.04 -0.55 29.86
N PRO A 162 0.14 -1.38 30.92
CA PRO A 162 -0.65 -1.27 32.15
C PRO A 162 -0.60 0.12 32.80
N HIS A 163 0.57 0.74 32.86
CA HIS A 163 0.77 2.06 33.49
C HIS A 163 0.13 3.23 32.72
N LEU A 164 -0.35 3.00 31.48
CA LEU A 164 -1.06 4.02 30.70
C LEU A 164 -2.58 3.86 30.75
N ARG A 165 -3.12 2.78 31.31
CA ARG A 165 -4.55 2.44 31.24
C ARG A 165 -5.45 3.49 31.89
N ASP A 166 -5.02 4.06 33.01
CA ASP A 166 -5.82 5.03 33.78
C ASP A 166 -5.44 6.48 33.44
N THR A 167 -4.88 6.72 32.26
CA THR A 167 -4.44 8.06 31.81
C THR A 167 -5.38 8.66 30.78
N TRP A 168 -5.29 9.98 30.58
CA TRP A 168 -6.02 10.67 29.50
C TRP A 168 -5.69 10.08 28.12
N PHE A 169 -4.47 9.56 27.93
CA PHE A 169 -4.03 8.97 26.68
C PHE A 169 -4.87 7.73 26.32
N ALA A 170 -5.12 6.84 27.29
CA ALA A 170 -6.02 5.70 27.11
C ALA A 170 -7.44 6.14 26.68
N ALA A 171 -7.97 7.18 27.33
CA ALA A 171 -9.33 7.67 27.06
C ALA A 171 -9.50 8.20 25.62
N ILE A 172 -8.47 8.83 25.05
CA ILE A 172 -8.55 9.41 23.70
C ILE A 172 -8.02 8.51 22.59
N PHE A 173 -7.33 7.41 22.92
CA PHE A 173 -6.64 6.58 21.95
C PHE A 173 -7.54 6.09 20.80
N LEU A 174 -8.64 5.42 21.15
CA LEU A 174 -9.61 4.91 20.18
C LEU A 174 -10.42 6.02 19.49
N PRO A 175 -10.93 7.05 20.19
CA PRO A 175 -11.56 8.20 19.52
C PRO A 175 -10.69 8.86 18.45
N VAL A 176 -9.40 9.09 18.74
CA VAL A 176 -8.46 9.68 17.78
C VAL A 176 -8.17 8.72 16.64
N ALA A 177 -8.01 7.41 16.91
CA ALA A 177 -7.83 6.41 15.86
C ALA A 177 -9.03 6.34 14.91
N ALA A 178 -10.26 6.42 15.44
CA ALA A 178 -11.48 6.49 14.63
C ALA A 178 -11.51 7.76 13.76
N ALA A 179 -11.19 8.93 14.34
CA ALA A 179 -11.11 10.18 13.59
C ALA A 179 -10.03 10.12 12.50
N ASN A 180 -8.86 9.58 12.82
CA ASN A 180 -7.76 9.34 11.89
C ASN A 180 -8.21 8.48 10.70
N SER A 181 -8.98 7.42 10.92
CA SER A 181 -9.52 6.57 9.84
C SER A 181 -10.39 7.37 8.85
N VAL A 182 -11.29 8.20 9.36
CA VAL A 182 -12.17 9.04 8.52
C VAL A 182 -11.37 10.10 7.77
N VAL A 183 -10.46 10.79 8.47
CA VAL A 183 -9.61 11.84 7.90
C VAL A 183 -8.67 11.25 6.85
N ALA A 184 -8.12 10.06 7.08
CA ALA A 184 -7.26 9.35 6.15
C ALA A 184 -7.98 9.09 4.81
N THR A 185 -9.17 8.47 4.84
CA THR A 185 -9.96 8.22 3.64
C THR A 185 -10.33 9.53 2.93
N LEU A 186 -10.69 10.58 3.68
CA LEU A 186 -11.01 11.90 3.14
C LEU A 186 -9.79 12.51 2.43
N CYS A 187 -8.63 12.57 3.09
CA CYS A 187 -7.40 13.15 2.55
C CYS A 187 -6.87 12.34 1.36
N ALA A 188 -6.82 11.02 1.45
CA ALA A 188 -6.36 10.15 0.38
C ALA A 188 -7.27 10.26 -0.86
N SER A 189 -8.60 10.26 -0.68
CA SER A 189 -9.55 10.44 -1.78
C SER A 189 -9.45 11.84 -2.37
N HIS A 190 -9.35 12.88 -1.54
CA HIS A 190 -9.18 14.26 -1.98
C HIS A 190 -7.89 14.46 -2.78
N SER A 191 -6.80 13.76 -2.41
CA SER A 191 -5.51 13.86 -3.10
C SER A 191 -5.61 13.59 -4.60
N ARG A 192 -6.57 12.79 -5.07
CA ARG A 192 -6.73 12.50 -6.51
C ARG A 192 -7.32 13.64 -7.33
N PHE A 193 -7.78 14.71 -6.66
CA PHE A 193 -8.27 15.94 -7.30
C PHE A 193 -7.26 17.10 -7.20
N ILE A 194 -6.14 16.89 -6.51
CA ILE A 194 -5.09 17.89 -6.35
C ILE A 194 -4.20 17.87 -7.59
N ARG A 195 -3.92 19.05 -8.16
CA ARG A 195 -3.06 19.21 -9.34
C ARG A 195 -1.59 19.37 -8.99
N ASP A 196 -1.30 20.00 -7.85
CA ASP A 196 0.09 20.14 -7.38
C ASP A 196 0.62 18.76 -6.94
N PRO A 197 1.63 18.20 -7.63
CA PRO A 197 2.15 16.87 -7.34
C PRO A 197 2.71 16.75 -5.92
N LEU A 198 3.30 17.82 -5.39
CA LEU A 198 3.89 17.82 -4.05
C LEU A 198 2.80 17.74 -2.98
N LEU A 199 1.79 18.61 -3.05
CA LEU A 199 0.65 18.57 -2.14
C LEU A 199 -0.16 17.27 -2.28
N GLN A 200 -0.35 16.77 -3.51
CA GLN A 200 -1.00 15.48 -3.75
C GLN A 200 -0.27 14.36 -3.01
N LYS A 201 1.07 14.26 -3.20
CA LYS A 201 1.89 13.23 -2.55
C LYS A 201 1.88 13.41 -1.03
N ALA A 202 2.07 14.63 -0.54
CA ALA A 202 2.07 14.94 0.89
C ALA A 202 0.75 14.54 1.56
N LEU A 203 -0.40 14.92 1.00
CA LEU A 203 -1.71 14.55 1.53
C LEU A 203 -1.93 13.03 1.56
N ARG A 204 -1.53 12.32 0.50
CA ARG A 204 -1.69 10.86 0.42
C ARG A 204 -0.78 10.14 1.41
N VAL A 205 0.46 10.56 1.54
CA VAL A 205 1.41 9.97 2.50
C VAL A 205 0.97 10.28 3.93
N ALA A 206 0.63 11.53 4.24
CA ALA A 206 0.19 11.94 5.57
C ALA A 206 -1.08 11.20 6.01
N ALA A 207 -2.00 10.93 5.09
CA ALA A 207 -3.22 10.17 5.35
C ALA A 207 -2.95 8.80 5.97
N PHE A 208 -1.81 8.17 5.71
CA PHE A 208 -1.48 6.83 6.25
C PHE A 208 -0.36 6.85 7.29
N VAL A 209 0.58 7.79 7.19
CA VAL A 209 1.67 7.93 8.18
C VAL A 209 1.14 8.44 9.52
N VAL A 210 0.24 9.42 9.54
CA VAL A 210 -0.29 9.99 10.80
C VAL A 210 -1.05 8.93 11.62
N PRO A 211 -2.00 8.17 11.05
CA PRO A 211 -2.64 7.07 11.78
C PRO A 211 -1.63 6.01 12.22
N TYR A 212 -0.70 5.60 11.35
CA TYR A 212 0.31 4.60 11.69
C TYR A 212 1.16 4.99 12.91
N VAL A 213 1.62 6.25 12.95
CA VAL A 213 2.40 6.77 14.08
C VAL A 213 1.55 6.75 15.35
N TRP A 214 0.31 7.24 15.30
CA TRP A 214 -0.61 7.23 16.43
C TRP A 214 -0.85 5.83 16.99
N ASP A 215 -1.23 4.89 16.11
CA ASP A 215 -1.57 3.52 16.46
C ASP A 215 -0.37 2.80 17.08
N SER A 216 0.85 3.14 16.65
CA SER A 216 2.11 2.53 17.11
C SER A 216 2.55 2.99 18.51
N ILE A 217 2.09 4.14 19.01
CA ILE A 217 2.53 4.71 20.30
C ILE A 217 2.43 3.71 21.46
N PRO A 218 1.26 3.10 21.78
CA PRO A 218 1.15 2.18 22.91
C PRO A 218 2.04 0.95 22.74
N LEU A 219 2.17 0.43 21.52
CA LEU A 219 3.04 -0.71 21.24
C LEU A 219 4.52 -0.36 21.44
N LEU A 220 4.96 0.82 21.00
CA LEU A 220 6.34 1.28 21.20
C LEU A 220 6.67 1.48 22.69
N VAL A 221 5.73 1.97 23.49
CA VAL A 221 5.89 2.03 24.95
C VAL A 221 5.94 0.63 25.55
N TRP A 222 5.06 -0.27 25.11
CA TRP A 222 5.06 -1.66 25.55
C TRP A 222 6.38 -2.38 25.22
N LEU A 223 6.93 -2.21 24.02
CA LEU A 223 8.21 -2.78 23.60
C LEU A 223 9.40 -2.29 24.43
N ARG A 224 9.34 -1.07 24.97
CA ARG A 224 10.36 -0.53 25.87
C ARG A 224 10.24 -1.00 27.30
N THR A 225 9.04 -1.36 27.72
CA THR A 225 8.72 -1.66 29.13
C THR A 225 8.54 -3.15 29.40
N CYS A 226 8.40 -4.00 28.36
CA CYS A 226 8.33 -5.43 28.60
C CYS A 226 9.69 -6.06 28.91
N GLU A 227 9.76 -6.78 30.02
CA GLU A 227 10.91 -7.57 30.44
C GLU A 227 11.12 -8.79 29.53
N GLU A 228 12.38 -9.02 29.10
CA GLU A 228 12.76 -10.00 28.08
C GLU A 228 12.31 -11.42 28.38
N ALA A 229 12.33 -11.82 29.65
CA ALA A 229 11.91 -13.16 30.09
C ALA A 229 10.42 -13.45 29.83
N SER A 230 9.58 -12.43 29.64
CA SER A 230 8.11 -12.57 29.55
C SER A 230 7.51 -12.27 28.17
N CYS A 231 8.26 -11.58 27.29
CA CYS A 231 7.77 -11.15 25.98
C CYS A 231 8.67 -11.47 24.79
N GLY A 232 9.79 -12.18 24.98
CA GLY A 232 10.83 -12.35 23.95
C GLY A 232 10.31 -12.67 22.55
N GLU A 233 9.44 -13.67 22.40
CA GLU A 233 8.95 -14.09 21.07
C GLU A 233 8.02 -13.05 20.41
N SER A 234 6.98 -12.57 21.12
CA SER A 234 6.08 -11.53 20.60
C SER A 234 6.84 -10.25 20.24
N ARG A 235 7.82 -9.87 21.07
CA ARG A 235 8.68 -8.71 20.83
C ARG A 235 9.44 -8.82 19.52
N LEU A 236 9.99 -10.00 19.19
CA LEU A 236 10.70 -10.20 17.93
C LEU A 236 9.79 -10.02 16.71
N TYR A 237 8.57 -10.55 16.74
CA TYR A 237 7.61 -10.37 15.66
C TYR A 237 7.18 -8.90 15.50
N HIS A 238 6.93 -8.17 16.59
CA HIS A 238 6.66 -6.73 16.51
C HIS A 238 7.85 -5.93 15.95
N LEU A 239 9.09 -6.26 16.34
CA LEU A 239 10.29 -5.62 15.79
C LEU A 239 10.46 -5.94 14.29
N SER A 240 10.23 -7.19 13.90
CA SER A 240 10.20 -7.64 12.50
C SER A 240 9.17 -6.87 11.69
N GLN A 241 7.95 -6.71 12.23
CA GLN A 241 6.91 -5.87 11.64
C GLN A 241 7.39 -4.43 11.42
N PHE A 242 7.94 -3.75 12.44
CA PHE A 242 8.44 -2.38 12.29
C PHE A 242 9.55 -2.28 11.25
N ALA A 243 10.47 -3.25 11.21
CA ALA A 243 11.52 -3.31 10.20
C ALA A 243 10.93 -3.43 8.78
N CYS A 244 9.95 -4.30 8.57
CA CYS A 244 9.25 -4.42 7.29
C CYS A 244 8.57 -3.10 6.89
N VAL A 245 7.90 -2.40 7.81
CA VAL A 245 7.26 -1.10 7.49
C VAL A 245 8.30 -0.03 7.13
N VAL A 246 9.44 0.02 7.81
CA VAL A 246 10.54 0.95 7.47
C VAL A 246 11.05 0.67 6.06
N VAL A 247 11.27 -0.60 5.72
CA VAL A 247 11.72 -0.99 4.38
C VAL A 247 10.66 -0.64 3.32
N ALA A 248 9.38 -0.94 3.58
CA ALA A 248 8.27 -0.57 2.68
C ALA A 248 8.21 0.94 2.44
N SER A 249 8.35 1.72 3.51
CA SER A 249 8.33 3.20 3.46
C SER A 249 9.53 3.76 2.69
N PHE A 250 10.71 3.16 2.85
CA PHE A 250 11.91 3.53 2.10
C PHE A 250 11.68 3.38 0.60
N PHE A 251 11.22 2.21 0.15
CA PHE A 251 10.97 1.97 -1.27
C PHE A 251 9.94 2.96 -1.82
N TYR A 252 8.75 3.02 -1.21
CA TYR A 252 7.66 3.89 -1.68
C TYR A 252 8.03 5.38 -1.69
N GLY A 253 8.71 5.86 -0.65
CA GLY A 253 9.09 7.26 -0.53
C GLY A 253 10.15 7.68 -1.54
N SER A 254 11.15 6.81 -1.78
CA SER A 254 12.33 7.11 -2.60
C SER A 254 12.15 6.82 -4.09
N HIS A 255 11.20 5.96 -4.47
CA HIS A 255 11.05 5.38 -5.81
C HIS A 255 12.29 4.60 -6.26
N PHE A 256 13.01 3.99 -5.31
CA PHE A 256 14.11 3.08 -5.63
C PHE A 256 13.54 1.69 -5.97
N PRO A 257 14.15 0.93 -6.90
CA PRO A 257 15.32 1.27 -7.73
C PRO A 257 15.00 1.97 -9.06
N GLU A 258 13.73 2.05 -9.46
CA GLU A 258 13.32 2.58 -10.77
C GLU A 258 13.72 4.03 -11.02
N ARG A 259 13.89 4.82 -9.95
CA ARG A 259 14.43 6.18 -10.03
C ARG A 259 15.88 6.23 -10.55
N LEU A 260 16.70 5.24 -10.23
CA LEU A 260 18.11 5.20 -10.66
C LEU A 260 18.29 4.54 -12.02
N ALA A 261 17.39 3.64 -12.38
CA ALA A 261 17.42 2.96 -13.67
C ALA A 261 16.01 2.90 -14.30
N PRO A 262 15.50 4.04 -14.83
CA PRO A 262 14.19 4.08 -15.47
C PRO A 262 14.09 3.04 -16.58
N GLY A 263 12.95 2.35 -16.68
CA GLY A 263 12.73 1.31 -17.70
C GLY A 263 13.22 -0.09 -17.31
N ARG A 264 14.09 -0.22 -16.30
CA ARG A 264 14.66 -1.53 -15.91
C ARG A 264 13.76 -2.34 -14.98
N PHE A 265 12.90 -1.66 -14.23
CA PHE A 265 12.04 -2.24 -13.18
C PHE A 265 10.55 -2.10 -13.51
N ASP A 266 10.23 -1.89 -14.79
CA ASP A 266 8.87 -1.60 -15.26
C ASP A 266 7.86 -2.68 -14.88
N TYR A 267 8.28 -3.95 -14.86
CA TYR A 267 7.38 -5.10 -14.61
C TYR A 267 7.54 -5.69 -13.21
N LEU A 268 8.75 -5.68 -12.67
CA LEU A 268 9.10 -6.36 -11.43
C LEU A 268 10.15 -5.54 -10.68
N GLY A 269 9.95 -5.41 -9.38
CA GLY A 269 10.95 -4.90 -8.45
C GLY A 269 10.98 -3.39 -8.28
N HIS A 270 10.08 -2.65 -8.94
CA HIS A 270 9.90 -1.23 -8.65
C HIS A 270 9.31 -1.01 -7.25
N SER A 271 9.44 0.21 -6.74
CA SER A 271 9.10 0.57 -5.37
C SER A 271 7.70 0.15 -4.92
N HIS A 272 6.69 0.28 -5.80
CA HIS A 272 5.32 -0.09 -5.47
C HIS A 272 5.13 -1.61 -5.29
N ASN A 273 5.84 -2.45 -6.06
CA ASN A 273 5.88 -3.89 -5.79
C ASN A 273 6.45 -4.18 -4.41
N MET A 274 7.54 -3.49 -4.06
CA MET A 274 8.22 -3.69 -2.77
C MET A 274 7.36 -3.20 -1.61
N LEU A 275 6.66 -2.07 -1.77
CA LEU A 275 5.66 -1.60 -0.82
C LEU A 275 4.64 -2.70 -0.52
N HIS A 276 4.05 -3.32 -1.55
CA HIS A 276 3.08 -4.40 -1.37
C HIS A 276 3.69 -5.58 -0.60
N VAL A 277 4.83 -6.10 -1.05
CA VAL A 277 5.49 -7.26 -0.43
C VAL A 277 5.77 -7.02 1.05
N PHE A 278 6.45 -5.91 1.38
CA PHE A 278 6.83 -5.64 2.77
C PHE A 278 5.64 -5.24 3.65
N SER A 279 4.56 -4.69 3.10
CA SER A 279 3.33 -4.41 3.86
C SER A 279 2.60 -5.70 4.26
N ILE A 280 2.53 -6.69 3.35
CA ILE A 280 1.96 -8.01 3.66
C ILE A 280 2.82 -8.75 4.70
N LEU A 281 4.15 -8.71 4.56
CA LEU A 281 5.06 -9.30 5.54
C LEU A 281 4.87 -8.65 6.93
N ALA A 282 4.80 -7.32 6.99
CA ALA A 282 4.53 -6.61 8.23
C ALA A 282 3.19 -7.04 8.86
N THR A 283 2.13 -7.15 8.06
CA THR A 283 0.79 -7.60 8.52
C THR A 283 0.84 -9.01 9.10
N ASN A 284 1.62 -9.91 8.48
CA ASN A 284 1.80 -11.28 8.97
C ASN A 284 2.55 -11.31 10.31
N GLU A 285 3.66 -10.59 10.41
CA GLU A 285 4.45 -10.52 11.64
C GLU A 285 3.65 -9.86 12.78
N GLN A 286 2.87 -8.82 12.48
CA GLN A 286 1.93 -8.21 13.42
C GLN A 286 0.91 -9.22 13.95
N LEU A 287 0.32 -10.04 13.07
CA LEU A 287 -0.66 -11.05 13.47
C LEU A 287 -0.03 -12.10 14.39
N ARG A 288 1.17 -12.60 14.05
CA ARG A 288 1.90 -13.56 14.89
C ARG A 288 2.17 -13.00 16.28
N ALA A 289 2.65 -11.77 16.36
CA ALA A 289 2.92 -11.09 17.61
C ALA A 289 1.65 -10.96 18.48
N VAL A 290 0.56 -10.49 17.87
CA VAL A 290 -0.67 -10.24 18.60
C VAL A 290 -1.36 -11.52 19.06
N LEU A 291 -1.29 -12.62 18.31
CA LEU A 291 -1.83 -13.90 18.77
C LEU A 291 -1.14 -14.37 20.07
N LEU A 292 0.16 -14.11 20.21
CA LEU A 292 0.90 -14.37 21.45
C LEU A 292 0.47 -13.42 22.57
N ASP A 293 0.34 -12.12 22.30
CA ASP A 293 -0.07 -11.13 23.29
C ASP A 293 -1.49 -11.37 23.81
N LEU A 294 -2.42 -11.68 22.90
CA LEU A 294 -3.79 -12.05 23.18
C LEU A 294 -3.86 -13.25 24.12
N ARG A 295 -3.07 -14.29 23.85
CA ARG A 295 -3.05 -15.51 24.67
C ARG A 295 -2.48 -15.22 26.06
N ARG A 296 -1.37 -14.49 26.13
CA ARG A 296 -0.66 -14.22 27.38
C ARG A 296 -1.45 -13.31 28.31
N ARG A 297 -2.09 -12.27 27.79
CA ARG A 297 -2.67 -11.19 28.61
C ARG A 297 -4.14 -11.39 28.96
N ARG A 298 -4.77 -12.45 28.47
CA ARG A 298 -6.20 -12.68 28.64
C ARG A 298 -6.67 -12.59 30.10
N GLN A 299 -6.01 -13.31 31.00
CA GLN A 299 -6.39 -13.32 32.43
C GLN A 299 -6.25 -11.94 33.07
N GLU A 300 -5.12 -11.25 32.83
CA GLU A 300 -4.84 -9.90 33.33
C GLU A 300 -5.90 -8.89 32.86
N LEU A 301 -6.21 -8.89 31.56
CA LEU A 301 -7.13 -7.93 30.95
C LEU A 301 -8.58 -8.15 31.39
N HIS A 302 -9.00 -9.41 31.60
CA HIS A 302 -10.30 -9.72 32.18
C HIS A 302 -10.40 -9.25 33.63
N ALA A 303 -9.38 -9.49 34.45
CA ALA A 303 -9.36 -9.05 35.84
C ALA A 303 -9.40 -7.50 35.96
N ALA A 304 -8.77 -6.80 35.02
CA ALA A 304 -8.74 -5.34 34.97
C ALA A 304 -9.99 -4.69 34.34
N ALA A 305 -10.95 -5.48 33.81
CA ALA A 305 -12.09 -4.99 33.05
C ALA A 305 -11.71 -3.97 31.93
N TRP A 306 -10.55 -4.16 31.30
CA TRP A 306 -9.91 -3.18 30.42
C TRP A 306 -10.62 -3.00 29.07
N LEU A 307 -11.29 -4.05 28.58
CA LEU A 307 -11.81 -4.07 27.22
C LEU A 307 -13.05 -3.17 27.05
N PRO A 308 -13.26 -2.59 25.87
CA PRO A 308 -14.47 -1.83 25.61
C PRO A 308 -15.73 -2.64 25.86
N SER A 309 -16.82 -1.96 26.21
CA SER A 309 -18.10 -2.63 26.46
C SER A 309 -18.56 -3.41 25.21
N PRO A 310 -19.28 -4.54 25.37
CA PRO A 310 -19.76 -5.33 24.23
C PRO A 310 -20.57 -4.51 23.22
N ALA A 311 -21.35 -3.56 23.71
CA ALA A 311 -22.16 -2.66 22.90
C ALA A 311 -21.30 -1.68 22.08
N TRP A 312 -20.18 -1.21 22.64
CA TRP A 312 -19.22 -0.39 21.91
C TRP A 312 -18.47 -1.24 20.87
N ALA A 313 -17.97 -2.40 21.28
CA ALA A 313 -17.20 -3.33 20.46
C ALA A 313 -17.93 -3.79 19.20
N THR A 314 -19.26 -3.90 19.26
CA THR A 314 -20.11 -4.34 18.14
C THR A 314 -20.54 -3.20 17.22
N ARG A 315 -20.62 -1.95 17.69
CA ARG A 315 -21.15 -0.82 16.91
C ARG A 315 -20.09 0.10 16.32
N ALA A 316 -18.94 0.25 16.98
CA ALA A 316 -17.92 1.22 16.57
C ALA A 316 -17.40 0.95 15.14
N THR A 317 -16.96 -0.28 14.85
CA THR A 317 -16.41 -0.65 13.54
C THR A 317 -17.44 -0.53 12.40
N PRO A 318 -18.68 -1.03 12.50
CA PRO A 318 -19.68 -0.84 11.44
C PRO A 318 -20.03 0.63 11.18
N LEU A 319 -20.19 1.45 12.23
CA LEU A 319 -20.47 2.88 12.08
C LEU A 319 -19.32 3.60 11.37
N LEU A 320 -18.07 3.26 11.72
CA LEU A 320 -16.89 3.81 11.08
C LEU A 320 -16.77 3.39 9.60
N LEU A 321 -17.11 2.14 9.28
CA LEU A 321 -17.18 1.67 7.90
C LEU A 321 -18.21 2.46 7.09
N LEU A 322 -19.41 2.68 7.65
CA LEU A 322 -20.46 3.48 7.00
C LEU A 322 -20.01 4.93 6.75
N ALA A 323 -19.31 5.55 7.71
CA ALA A 323 -18.76 6.88 7.54
C ALA A 323 -17.75 6.95 6.38
N ASN A 324 -16.82 5.98 6.30
CA ASN A 324 -15.86 5.92 5.22
C ASN A 324 -16.52 5.62 3.85
N LEU A 325 -17.53 4.73 3.81
CA LEU A 325 -18.30 4.46 2.60
C LEU A 325 -19.06 5.71 2.11
N ALA A 326 -19.59 6.52 3.03
CA ALA A 326 -20.21 7.80 2.68
C ALA A 326 -19.21 8.75 2.02
N ILE A 327 -17.96 8.81 2.50
CA ILE A 327 -16.89 9.59 1.86
C ILE A 327 -16.63 9.10 0.43
N VAL A 328 -16.43 7.79 0.24
CA VAL A 328 -16.22 7.20 -1.09
C VAL A 328 -17.38 7.52 -2.03
N LEU A 329 -18.62 7.44 -1.53
CA LEU A 329 -19.81 7.78 -2.31
C LEU A 329 -19.85 9.27 -2.70
N VAL A 330 -19.48 10.18 -1.79
CA VAL A 330 -19.42 11.61 -2.07
C VAL A 330 -18.39 11.91 -3.16
N PHE A 331 -17.17 11.34 -3.08
CA PHE A 331 -16.16 11.54 -4.11
C PHE A 331 -16.51 10.88 -5.44
N THR A 332 -17.15 9.70 -5.41
CA THR A 332 -17.67 9.04 -6.61
C THR A 332 -18.71 9.92 -7.32
N ARG A 333 -19.65 10.50 -6.57
CA ARG A 333 -20.63 11.44 -7.13
C ARG A 333 -19.98 12.71 -7.65
N ARG A 334 -18.90 13.20 -7.01
CA ARG A 334 -18.14 14.36 -7.47
C ARG A 334 -17.47 14.09 -8.82
N LEU A 335 -16.96 12.87 -9.07
CA LEU A 335 -16.42 12.47 -10.37
C LEU A 335 -17.50 12.41 -11.46
N ALA A 336 -18.70 11.96 -11.12
CA ALA A 336 -19.80 11.79 -12.06
C ALA A 336 -20.45 13.11 -12.51
N ARG A 337 -20.15 14.24 -11.85
CA ARG A 337 -20.66 15.55 -12.28
C ARG A 337 -19.99 15.93 -13.60
N PRO A 338 -20.76 16.18 -14.68
CA PRO A 338 -20.21 16.74 -15.91
C PRO A 338 -19.44 18.02 -15.56
N HIS A 339 -18.32 18.27 -16.24
CA HIS A 339 -17.64 19.56 -16.22
C HIS A 339 -18.54 20.63 -16.89
N ALA A 340 -19.65 20.97 -16.26
CA ALA A 340 -20.37 22.20 -16.55
C ALA A 340 -19.57 23.33 -15.91
N ASN A 341 -19.16 24.32 -16.71
CA ASN A 341 -18.34 25.49 -16.36
C ASN A 341 -16.81 25.32 -16.38
N GLN A 342 -16.26 24.99 -17.55
CA GLN A 342 -15.14 25.79 -18.06
C GLN A 342 -15.65 26.57 -19.26
N GLY A 343 -15.53 27.90 -19.17
CA GLY A 343 -16.32 28.86 -19.93
C GLY A 343 -16.15 28.78 -21.44
N THR A 344 -17.24 29.17 -22.09
CA THR A 344 -17.25 29.94 -23.34
C THR A 344 -16.05 30.90 -23.41
N VAL A 345 -14.95 30.46 -24.01
CA VAL A 345 -14.02 31.37 -24.67
C VAL A 345 -14.71 31.74 -25.98
N GLY A 346 -14.97 33.04 -26.13
CA GLY A 346 -15.82 33.59 -27.16
C GLY A 346 -15.41 33.19 -28.58
N ASN A 347 -16.42 33.05 -29.43
CA ASN A 347 -16.28 33.15 -30.87
C ASN A 347 -15.59 34.48 -31.22
N HIS A 348 -14.29 34.44 -31.45
CA HIS A 348 -13.63 35.44 -32.28
C HIS A 348 -13.47 34.85 -33.67
N THR A 349 -14.43 35.22 -34.52
CA THR A 349 -14.34 35.17 -35.97
C THR A 349 -13.06 35.89 -36.41
N PRO A 350 -12.15 35.28 -37.19
CA PRO A 350 -11.07 36.02 -37.80
C PRO A 350 -11.63 36.74 -39.02
N SER A 351 -11.71 38.07 -38.95
CA SER A 351 -11.83 38.92 -40.13
C SER A 351 -10.55 38.79 -40.96
N GLN A 352 -10.72 38.43 -42.24
CA GLN A 352 -9.66 38.55 -43.25
C GLN A 352 -9.24 40.02 -43.40
N PRO A 353 -7.95 40.26 -43.69
CA PRO A 353 -7.58 41.32 -44.60
C PRO A 353 -7.01 40.74 -45.90
N ALA A 354 -7.38 41.41 -46.99
CA ALA A 354 -7.03 41.09 -48.36
C ALA A 354 -5.53 41.23 -48.65
N GLY A 355 -5.12 40.67 -49.78
CA GLY A 355 -3.74 40.40 -50.17
C GLY A 355 -2.85 41.63 -50.34
N ASN A 356 -1.54 41.37 -50.33
CA ASN A 356 -0.68 41.79 -51.43
C ASN A 356 0.58 40.92 -51.54
N THR A 357 0.97 40.79 -52.80
CA THR A 357 2.05 40.02 -53.44
C THR A 357 3.46 40.37 -52.97
N HIS A 358 4.35 39.37 -52.82
CA HIS A 358 5.62 39.26 -53.56
C HIS A 358 6.42 37.97 -53.22
N MET A 359 7.06 37.41 -54.24
CA MET A 359 7.88 36.19 -54.28
C MET A 359 9.36 36.43 -53.83
N PRO A 360 10.24 35.40 -53.74
CA PRO A 360 11.25 35.26 -52.70
C PRO A 360 12.65 35.74 -53.08
N THR A 361 13.49 35.99 -52.06
CA THR A 361 14.96 36.01 -52.18
C THR A 361 15.62 35.40 -50.93
N GLN A 362 16.56 34.49 -51.16
CA GLN A 362 17.65 34.06 -50.25
C GLN A 362 18.98 34.52 -50.89
N PRO A 363 20.16 34.39 -50.25
CA PRO A 363 20.52 34.26 -48.83
C PRO A 363 21.65 35.23 -48.41
N SER A 364 22.00 35.32 -47.11
CA SER A 364 23.38 35.67 -46.71
C SER A 364 23.75 35.19 -45.31
N VAL A 365 25.02 34.81 -45.22
CA VAL A 365 25.78 34.13 -44.17
C VAL A 365 26.32 35.14 -43.16
N THR A 366 26.37 34.80 -41.85
CA THR A 366 27.53 35.13 -40.98
C THR A 366 27.50 34.42 -39.61
N THR A 367 28.53 33.57 -39.43
CA THR A 367 29.45 33.42 -38.27
C THR A 367 29.00 32.95 -36.88
N HIS A 368 29.64 31.82 -36.50
CA HIS A 368 29.84 31.21 -35.19
C HIS A 368 30.54 32.11 -34.14
N THR A 369 30.21 31.94 -32.85
CA THR A 369 31.18 31.53 -31.79
C THR A 369 30.46 31.13 -30.47
N PRO A 370 31.06 30.28 -29.62
CA PRO A 370 30.37 29.44 -28.63
C PRO A 370 30.50 29.88 -27.16
N ILE A 371 29.65 29.29 -26.31
CA ILE A 371 29.55 29.47 -24.85
C ILE A 371 30.71 28.78 -24.12
N GLN A 372 31.39 29.52 -23.24
CA GLN A 372 32.48 29.07 -22.35
C GLN A 372 31.99 28.19 -21.19
N LEU A 373 32.75 27.12 -20.94
CA LEU A 373 32.72 26.28 -19.73
C LEU A 373 33.62 26.88 -18.64
N LEU A 374 33.13 26.89 -17.39
CA LEU A 374 33.87 27.27 -16.18
C LEU A 374 34.82 26.14 -15.72
N PRO A 375 36.05 26.44 -15.25
CA PRO A 375 36.97 25.42 -14.76
C PRO A 375 36.84 25.16 -13.24
N VAL A 376 37.15 23.91 -12.89
CA VAL A 376 37.26 23.33 -11.55
C VAL A 376 38.57 23.78 -10.89
N ASN A 377 38.50 24.37 -9.69
CA ASN A 377 39.67 24.64 -8.85
C ASN A 377 39.95 23.45 -7.92
N THR A 378 41.15 22.89 -8.06
CA THR A 378 41.78 21.96 -7.10
C THR A 378 42.86 22.74 -6.36
N HIS A 379 42.82 22.74 -5.03
CA HIS A 379 43.89 23.24 -4.19
C HIS A 379 44.34 22.16 -3.22
N THR A 380 45.55 21.65 -3.44
CA THR A 380 46.43 21.03 -2.46
C THR A 380 47.26 22.11 -1.75
N PRO A 381 47.71 21.84 -0.52
CA PRO A 381 49.15 21.99 -0.28
C PRO A 381 49.81 20.83 0.52
N THR A 382 51.08 20.71 0.18
CA THR A 382 52.26 19.98 0.65
C THR A 382 52.46 19.72 2.16
N GLN A 383 52.88 18.46 2.41
CA GLN A 383 53.91 17.93 3.32
C GLN A 383 54.51 18.79 4.46
N SER A 384 54.56 18.20 5.66
CA SER A 384 55.76 18.18 6.50
C SER A 384 55.83 16.88 7.32
N SER A 385 57.07 16.43 7.53
CA SER A 385 57.51 15.14 8.07
C SER A 385 57.83 15.21 9.57
N SER A 386 57.57 14.13 10.34
CA SER A 386 58.50 13.58 11.35
C SER A 386 57.96 12.35 12.10
N ASN A 387 58.56 11.19 11.81
CA ASN A 387 59.12 10.16 12.69
C ASN A 387 58.41 9.62 13.98
N THR A 388 58.39 8.28 14.02
CA THR A 388 58.74 7.34 15.11
C THR A 388 57.82 7.16 16.34
N HIS A 389 57.13 6.02 16.43
CA HIS A 389 57.48 4.88 17.33
C HIS A 389 56.32 3.84 17.43
N THR A 390 56.62 2.58 17.12
CA THR A 390 56.00 1.35 17.69
C THR A 390 57.02 0.74 18.67
N PRO A 391 56.74 -0.31 19.50
CA PRO A 391 55.62 -1.27 19.48
C PRO A 391 55.06 -1.71 20.87
N SER A 392 54.09 -2.63 20.85
CA SER A 392 54.06 -3.91 21.61
C SER A 392 52.83 -4.21 22.51
N GLN A 393 52.13 -5.29 22.10
CA GLN A 393 51.68 -6.47 22.87
C GLN A 393 50.47 -6.41 23.84
N SER A 394 49.33 -6.96 23.36
CA SER A 394 48.52 -8.14 23.79
C SER A 394 48.50 -8.62 25.28
N PRO A 395 47.69 -9.65 25.70
CA PRO A 395 46.49 -10.31 25.11
C PRO A 395 45.38 -10.79 26.13
N VAL A 396 44.36 -11.48 25.58
CA VAL A 396 43.57 -12.63 26.14
C VAL A 396 42.44 -12.41 27.18
N GLY A 397 41.30 -13.06 26.93
CA GLY A 397 40.30 -13.39 27.95
C GLY A 397 39.00 -14.03 27.45
N THR A 398 39.05 -15.20 26.79
CA THR A 398 37.90 -16.12 26.65
C THR A 398 37.76 -16.98 27.92
N PRO A 399 36.56 -17.49 28.21
CA PRO A 399 36.49 -18.94 28.38
C PRO A 399 35.26 -19.59 27.72
N THR A 400 35.44 -20.89 27.51
CA THR A 400 34.58 -21.85 26.83
C THR A 400 33.96 -22.82 27.85
N ILE A 401 32.90 -23.52 27.43
CA ILE A 401 32.39 -24.84 27.89
C ILE A 401 31.28 -24.84 28.97
N SER A 402 30.09 -25.32 28.58
CA SER A 402 29.56 -26.61 29.06
C SER A 402 28.29 -27.03 28.30
N HIS A 403 28.39 -28.16 27.61
CA HIS A 403 27.27 -28.97 27.11
C HIS A 403 26.57 -29.68 28.27
N ALA A 404 25.23 -29.72 28.28
CA ALA A 404 24.47 -30.75 28.98
C ALA A 404 23.15 -31.07 28.25
N HIS A 405 23.14 -32.23 27.62
CA HIS A 405 22.09 -33.26 27.56
C HIS A 405 20.58 -32.90 27.61
N THR A 406 19.92 -33.21 26.49
CA THR A 406 18.73 -34.08 26.32
C THR A 406 17.60 -34.06 27.36
N GLY A 407 16.40 -33.72 26.89
CA GLY A 407 15.12 -34.03 27.54
C GLY A 407 13.94 -33.89 26.59
N HIS A 408 13.68 -34.93 25.80
CA HIS A 408 12.40 -35.12 25.11
C HIS A 408 11.26 -35.18 26.15
N LEU A 409 10.16 -34.44 25.93
CA LEU A 409 8.88 -34.79 26.54
C LEU A 409 7.74 -34.62 25.54
N LYS A 410 7.07 -35.75 25.36
CA LYS A 410 5.95 -36.01 24.47
C LYS A 410 4.71 -35.26 24.94
N VAL A 411 3.99 -34.76 23.94
CA VAL A 411 2.53 -34.80 23.77
C VAL A 411 1.80 -35.71 24.76
N GLN A 412 0.93 -35.11 25.57
CA GLN A 412 -0.42 -35.60 25.85
C GLN A 412 -1.35 -34.40 26.02
#